data_AF-A0AAD8RKD1-F1
#
_entry.id   AF-A0AAD8RKD1-F1
#
_cell.length_a   1.000
_cell.length_b   1.000
_cell.length_c   1.000
_cell.angle_alpha   90.00
_cell.angle_beta   90.00
_cell.angle_gamma   90.00
#
_symmetry.space_group_name_H-M   'P 1'
#
loop_
_entity.id
_entity.type
_entity.pdbx_description
1 polymer ?
#
loop_
_entity_poly.entity_id
_entity_poly.type
_entity_poly.pdbx_seq_one_letter_code
_entity_poly.pdbx_strand_id
1 'polypeptide(L)'
;MATRALLVIALTAAVLGTALGASYTVGAPRGSWDTQTNYAQWASNMKFLTGDQVLFRYSRATHNVVEVSKADYDACSASSPIASFQTGNDIVPLTAAGSRYFICGVPGHCDGGMKVRIDVEEATPSGSTSAPSPMATRALLAIAVTLAVLGTALGASYTVGAPRGSWDTQTNYVQWTSNLKFRAGDQLLFRYSRAAHNVVEVSKADYDACSASSPIASFQTGNDIVPLAAAGSRYFICGVPGHCDAGMKVRIDVEEATPGGAPSPMSPRAGSAAPAVAPMPSAEITPSTSGQAMPPSSSAVSAGVGSLGLCFGVVALMALY
;
A
#
# COMPACT_ATOMS: atom_id res chain seq x y z
N MET A 1 14.59 30.94 -54.93
CA MET A 1 13.15 30.74 -54.59
C MET A 1 12.96 29.24 -54.41
N ALA A 2 12.65 28.81 -53.19
CA ALA A 2 12.68 27.41 -52.79
C ALA A 2 11.36 26.69 -53.12
N THR A 3 11.45 25.59 -53.87
CA THR A 3 10.33 24.74 -54.25
C THR A 3 10.07 23.73 -53.13
N ARG A 4 8.95 23.86 -52.43
CA ARG A 4 8.50 22.89 -51.42
C ARG A 4 7.72 21.76 -52.09
N ALA A 5 8.27 20.56 -52.11
CA ALA A 5 7.57 19.34 -52.47
C ALA A 5 6.88 18.76 -51.23
N LEU A 6 5.59 18.42 -51.35
CA LEU A 6 4.78 17.76 -50.33
C LEU A 6 4.51 16.33 -50.80
N LEU A 7 5.07 15.34 -50.09
CA LEU A 7 4.75 13.92 -50.24
C LEU A 7 3.87 13.52 -49.05
N VAL A 8 2.65 13.03 -49.30
CA VAL A 8 1.67 12.62 -48.29
C VAL A 8 1.55 11.10 -48.35
N ILE A 9 2.15 10.37 -47.40
CA ILE A 9 2.01 8.91 -47.24
C ILE A 9 1.02 8.62 -46.11
N ALA A 10 -0.21 8.24 -46.45
CA ALA A 10 -1.25 7.85 -45.49
C ALA A 10 -1.04 6.44 -44.92
N LEU A 11 -0.59 6.37 -43.67
CA LEU A 11 -0.59 5.16 -42.84
C LEU A 11 -1.74 5.25 -41.84
N THR A 12 -2.77 4.43 -42.03
CA THR A 12 -3.90 4.29 -41.10
C THR A 12 -3.50 3.39 -39.94
N ALA A 13 -3.21 3.97 -38.77
CA ALA A 13 -3.04 3.24 -37.52
C ALA A 13 -4.41 3.05 -36.84
N ALA A 14 -4.82 1.80 -36.65
CA ALA A 14 -5.99 1.45 -35.86
C ALA A 14 -5.74 1.81 -34.39
N VAL A 15 -6.60 2.65 -33.81
CA VAL A 15 -6.58 3.00 -32.39
C VAL A 15 -7.27 1.87 -31.63
N LEU A 16 -6.52 1.04 -30.90
CA LEU A 16 -7.09 0.19 -29.85
C LEU A 16 -7.16 1.01 -28.56
N GLY A 17 -8.37 1.24 -28.05
CA GLY A 17 -8.57 1.83 -26.73
C GLY A 17 -8.10 0.88 -25.63
N THR A 18 -7.39 1.39 -24.62
CA THR A 18 -7.03 0.63 -23.43
C THR A 18 -8.27 0.48 -22.54
N ALA A 19 -8.86 -0.70 -22.55
CA ALA A 19 -9.88 -1.07 -21.58
C ALA A 19 -9.22 -1.26 -20.20
N LEU A 20 -9.76 -0.61 -19.15
CA LEU A 20 -9.43 -0.97 -17.77
C LEU A 20 -9.96 -2.40 -17.53
N GLY A 21 -9.11 -3.29 -16.98
CA GLY A 21 -9.53 -4.65 -16.65
C GLY A 21 -10.63 -4.69 -15.58
N ALA A 22 -11.41 -5.77 -15.58
CA ALA A 22 -12.52 -5.97 -14.67
C ALA A 22 -12.05 -6.34 -13.25
N SER A 23 -12.88 -6.02 -12.24
CA SER A 23 -12.61 -6.34 -10.83
C SER A 23 -13.64 -7.32 -10.29
N TYR A 24 -13.20 -8.48 -9.81
CA TYR A 24 -14.06 -9.55 -9.31
C TYR A 24 -13.89 -9.74 -7.81
N THR A 25 -14.97 -9.60 -7.03
CA THR A 25 -14.92 -9.99 -5.62
C THR A 25 -15.09 -11.51 -5.50
N VAL A 26 -14.11 -12.18 -4.88
CA VAL A 26 -14.09 -13.64 -4.73
C VAL A 26 -15.28 -14.09 -3.88
N GLY A 27 -16.10 -14.99 -4.43
CA GLY A 27 -17.34 -15.50 -3.82
C GLY A 27 -18.60 -14.68 -4.11
N ALA A 28 -18.48 -13.42 -4.55
CA ALA A 28 -19.62 -12.56 -4.83
C ALA A 28 -20.42 -13.04 -6.07
N PRO A 29 -21.73 -12.75 -6.17
CA PRO A 29 -22.55 -11.98 -5.23
C PRO A 29 -23.17 -12.82 -4.09
N ARG A 30 -23.04 -14.15 -4.11
CA ARG A 30 -23.76 -15.05 -3.19
C ARG A 30 -22.90 -15.56 -2.01
N GLY A 31 -21.63 -15.18 -1.94
CA GLY A 31 -20.68 -15.59 -0.92
C GLY A 31 -19.57 -14.57 -0.71
N SER A 32 -18.59 -14.93 0.11
CA SER A 32 -17.39 -14.14 0.39
C SER A 32 -16.16 -15.04 0.45
N TRP A 33 -15.01 -14.51 0.86
CA TRP A 33 -13.88 -15.38 1.20
C TRP A 33 -14.11 -15.98 2.60
N ASP A 34 -14.84 -17.10 2.64
CA ASP A 34 -15.26 -17.87 3.80
C ASP A 34 -15.23 -19.39 3.54
N THR A 35 -15.60 -20.20 4.54
CA THR A 35 -15.62 -21.67 4.47
C THR A 35 -16.93 -22.26 3.92
N GLN A 36 -17.90 -21.44 3.52
CA GLN A 36 -19.22 -21.88 3.08
C GLN A 36 -19.40 -21.73 1.56
N THR A 37 -18.63 -20.83 0.95
CA THR A 37 -18.71 -20.50 -0.47
C THR A 37 -18.17 -21.61 -1.36
N ASN A 38 -18.93 -21.98 -2.40
CA ASN A 38 -18.46 -22.91 -3.43
C ASN A 38 -17.62 -22.19 -4.49
N TYR A 39 -16.30 -22.15 -4.29
CA TYR A 39 -15.39 -21.43 -5.19
C TYR A 39 -15.25 -22.06 -6.57
N ALA A 40 -15.42 -23.38 -6.70
CA ALA A 40 -15.36 -24.05 -8.01
C ALA A 40 -16.53 -23.61 -8.89
N GLN A 41 -17.74 -23.52 -8.31
CA GLN A 41 -18.91 -22.99 -9.00
C GLN A 41 -18.79 -21.48 -9.24
N TRP A 42 -18.26 -20.71 -8.27
CA TRP A 42 -18.06 -19.28 -8.46
C TRP A 42 -17.10 -19.02 -9.63
N ALA A 43 -15.92 -19.65 -9.62
CA ALA A 43 -14.90 -19.45 -10.64
C ALA A 43 -15.35 -19.90 -12.04
N SER A 44 -16.16 -20.96 -12.16
CA SER A 44 -16.67 -21.42 -13.46
C SER A 44 -17.66 -20.46 -14.13
N ASN A 45 -18.23 -19.52 -13.37
CA ASN A 45 -19.10 -18.46 -13.88
C ASN A 45 -18.34 -17.18 -14.24
N MET A 46 -17.02 -17.16 -14.05
CA MET A 46 -16.18 -15.99 -14.30
C MET A 46 -15.31 -16.20 -15.53
N LYS A 47 -15.00 -15.09 -16.21
CA LYS A 47 -13.99 -15.05 -17.25
C LYS A 47 -12.93 -14.04 -16.85
N PHE A 48 -11.76 -14.53 -16.45
CA PHE A 48 -10.65 -13.67 -16.04
C PHE A 48 -9.71 -13.45 -17.23
N LEU A 49 -9.42 -12.19 -17.51
CA LEU A 49 -8.48 -11.78 -18.54
C LEU A 49 -7.24 -11.15 -17.93
N THR A 50 -6.13 -11.20 -18.64
CA THR A 50 -4.95 -10.40 -18.29
C THR A 50 -5.31 -8.92 -18.22
N GLY A 51 -4.96 -8.28 -17.10
CA GLY A 51 -5.33 -6.89 -16.78
C GLY A 51 -6.48 -6.78 -15.77
N ASP A 52 -7.26 -7.84 -15.55
CA ASP A 52 -8.28 -7.91 -14.51
C ASP A 52 -7.66 -7.97 -13.10
N GLN A 53 -8.49 -7.88 -12.07
CA GLN A 53 -8.08 -8.08 -10.67
C GLN A 53 -9.12 -8.87 -9.88
N VAL A 54 -8.67 -9.58 -8.84
CA VAL A 54 -9.55 -10.25 -7.88
C VAL A 54 -9.42 -9.61 -6.50
N LEU A 55 -10.54 -9.44 -5.81
CA LEU A 55 -10.64 -8.87 -4.47
C LEU A 55 -11.12 -9.94 -3.49
N PHE A 56 -10.30 -10.26 -2.49
CA PHE A 56 -10.64 -11.15 -1.38
C PHE A 56 -11.12 -10.35 -0.18
N ARG A 57 -12.37 -10.52 0.23
CA ARG A 57 -12.95 -9.86 1.42
C ARG A 57 -13.25 -10.88 2.51
N TYR A 58 -12.68 -10.70 3.70
CA TYR A 58 -12.81 -11.63 4.82
C TYR A 58 -12.46 -11.00 6.17
N SER A 59 -12.85 -11.67 7.26
CA SER A 59 -12.39 -11.34 8.61
C SER A 59 -10.97 -11.82 8.85
N ARG A 60 -10.02 -10.90 9.06
CA ARG A 60 -8.62 -11.21 9.40
C ARG A 60 -8.43 -12.01 10.69
N ALA A 61 -9.42 -11.98 11.58
CA ALA A 61 -9.37 -12.73 12.82
C ALA A 61 -9.48 -14.24 12.57
N THR A 62 -10.07 -14.63 11.44
CA THR A 62 -10.42 -16.02 11.14
C THR A 62 -9.85 -16.52 9.83
N HIS A 63 -9.45 -15.64 8.91
CA HIS A 63 -8.96 -16.04 7.59
C HIS A 63 -7.74 -15.23 7.14
N ASN A 64 -7.06 -15.77 6.13
CA ASN A 64 -6.03 -15.13 5.32
C ASN A 64 -6.17 -15.64 3.87
N VAL A 65 -5.36 -15.11 2.97
CA VAL A 65 -5.23 -15.60 1.59
C VAL A 65 -3.76 -15.93 1.36
N VAL A 66 -3.49 -17.11 0.82
CA VAL A 66 -2.14 -17.54 0.47
C VAL A 66 -2.15 -17.99 -0.97
N GLU A 67 -1.35 -17.35 -1.81
CA GLU A 67 -1.08 -17.83 -3.16
C GLU A 67 -0.03 -18.93 -3.08
N VAL A 68 -0.30 -20.05 -3.73
CA VAL A 68 0.49 -21.28 -3.61
C VAL A 68 0.70 -21.94 -4.97
N SER A 69 1.63 -22.90 -5.02
CA SER A 69 1.79 -23.76 -6.19
C SER A 69 0.56 -24.66 -6.41
N LYS A 70 0.41 -25.25 -7.59
CA LYS A 70 -0.64 -26.25 -7.82
C LYS A 70 -0.53 -27.43 -6.86
N ALA A 71 0.69 -27.91 -6.59
CA ALA A 71 0.92 -29.05 -5.70
C ALA A 71 0.51 -28.72 -4.26
N ASP A 72 0.88 -27.52 -3.78
CA ASP A 72 0.49 -27.03 -2.46
C ASP A 72 -1.01 -26.75 -2.35
N TYR A 73 -1.63 -26.25 -3.43
CA TYR A 73 -3.08 -26.10 -3.51
C TYR A 73 -3.76 -27.46 -3.32
N ASP A 74 -3.38 -28.47 -4.11
CA ASP A 74 -3.95 -29.82 -4.04
C ASP A 74 -3.76 -30.46 -2.66
N ALA A 75 -2.61 -30.21 -2.02
CA ALA A 75 -2.26 -30.70 -0.68
C ALA A 75 -2.77 -29.82 0.47
N CYS A 76 -3.44 -28.69 0.19
CA CYS A 76 -3.82 -27.69 1.19
C CYS A 76 -2.66 -27.21 2.09
N SER A 77 -1.48 -27.08 1.50
CA SER A 77 -0.25 -26.64 2.16
C SER A 77 -0.04 -25.14 2.01
N ALA A 78 0.07 -24.43 3.14
CA ALA A 78 0.52 -23.03 3.18
C ALA A 78 2.02 -22.91 3.55
N SER A 79 2.77 -24.01 3.50
CA SER A 79 4.16 -24.09 4.00
C SER A 79 5.17 -23.35 3.12
N SER A 80 4.89 -23.26 1.81
CA SER A 80 5.75 -22.63 0.81
C SER A 80 4.94 -21.61 0.00
N PRO A 81 4.54 -20.48 0.61
CA PRO A 81 3.69 -19.49 -0.05
C PRO A 81 4.46 -18.80 -1.19
N ILE A 82 3.79 -18.61 -2.32
CA ILE A 82 4.24 -17.70 -3.39
C ILE A 82 4.00 -16.25 -2.94
N ALA A 83 2.82 -16.00 -2.37
CA ALA A 83 2.47 -14.74 -1.73
C ALA A 83 1.48 -14.98 -0.58
N SER A 84 1.49 -14.10 0.41
CA SER A 84 0.58 -14.18 1.56
C SER A 84 -0.07 -12.83 1.80
N PHE A 85 -1.38 -12.84 1.96
CA PHE A 85 -2.20 -11.66 2.16
C PHE A 85 -3.08 -11.84 3.39
N GLN A 86 -3.14 -10.80 4.22
CA GLN A 86 -3.78 -10.84 5.53
C GLN A 86 -4.53 -9.54 5.82
N THR A 87 -4.87 -8.74 4.80
CA THR A 87 -5.49 -7.42 5.02
C THR A 87 -7.00 -7.49 5.28
N GLY A 88 -7.65 -8.59 4.88
CA GLY A 88 -9.10 -8.75 4.91
C GLY A 88 -9.85 -8.12 3.73
N ASN A 89 -9.15 -7.37 2.87
CA ASN A 89 -9.65 -6.80 1.62
C ASN A 89 -8.51 -6.80 0.56
N ASP A 90 -7.93 -7.97 0.31
CA ASP A 90 -6.74 -8.09 -0.54
C ASP A 90 -7.10 -8.02 -2.02
N ILE A 91 -6.47 -7.11 -2.75
CA ILE A 91 -6.60 -7.00 -4.21
C ILE A 91 -5.38 -7.65 -4.86
N VAL A 92 -5.63 -8.59 -5.76
CA VAL A 92 -4.60 -9.30 -6.51
C VAL A 92 -4.78 -9.03 -8.01
N PRO A 93 -3.87 -8.27 -8.65
CA PRO A 93 -3.93 -8.04 -10.08
C PRO A 93 -3.59 -9.32 -10.86
N LEU A 94 -4.28 -9.55 -11.97
CA LEU A 94 -4.10 -10.68 -12.88
C LEU A 94 -3.26 -10.25 -14.07
N THR A 95 -1.93 -10.17 -13.87
CA THR A 95 -1.01 -9.55 -14.83
C THR A 95 -0.47 -10.51 -15.91
N ALA A 96 -0.76 -11.80 -15.81
CA ALA A 96 -0.31 -12.81 -16.76
C ALA A 96 -1.37 -13.91 -16.92
N ALA A 97 -1.48 -14.48 -18.12
CA ALA A 97 -2.31 -15.66 -18.32
C ALA A 97 -1.74 -16.89 -17.61
N GLY A 98 -2.61 -17.83 -17.30
CA GLY A 98 -2.30 -19.07 -16.59
C GLY A 98 -3.16 -19.28 -15.35
N SER A 99 -2.96 -20.43 -14.71
CA SER A 99 -3.69 -20.81 -13.50
C SER A 99 -2.97 -20.28 -12.25
N ARG A 100 -3.72 -19.56 -11.41
CA ARG A 100 -3.28 -19.11 -10.08
C ARG A 100 -4.11 -19.79 -9.01
N TYR A 101 -3.48 -20.10 -7.89
CA TYR A 101 -4.07 -20.94 -6.85
C TYR A 101 -3.99 -20.22 -5.50
N PHE A 102 -5.14 -20.03 -4.87
CA PHE A 102 -5.24 -19.34 -3.59
C PHE A 102 -5.93 -20.24 -2.58
N ILE A 103 -5.42 -20.25 -1.35
CA ILE A 103 -5.98 -21.02 -0.22
C ILE A 103 -6.11 -20.13 1.01
N CYS A 104 -6.98 -20.50 1.94
CA CYS A 104 -6.87 -20.03 3.31
C CYS A 104 -5.90 -20.96 4.06
N GLY A 105 -4.81 -20.40 4.58
CA GLY A 105 -3.78 -21.15 5.31
C GLY A 105 -4.11 -21.42 6.77
N VAL A 106 -5.30 -21.04 7.24
CA VAL A 106 -5.76 -21.40 8.60
C VAL A 106 -6.05 -22.90 8.66
N PRO A 107 -5.56 -23.65 9.67
CA PRO A 107 -5.72 -25.09 9.74
C PRO A 107 -7.17 -25.56 9.55
N GLY A 108 -7.38 -26.51 8.63
CA GLY A 108 -8.68 -27.08 8.29
C GLY A 108 -9.55 -26.22 7.36
N HIS A 109 -9.23 -24.94 7.11
CA HIS A 109 -10.04 -24.10 6.24
C HIS A 109 -9.91 -24.48 4.76
N CYS A 110 -8.68 -24.69 4.27
CA CYS A 110 -8.45 -25.14 2.91
C CYS A 110 -9.07 -26.52 2.64
N ASP A 111 -8.89 -27.48 3.56
CA ASP A 111 -9.49 -28.82 3.46
C ASP A 111 -11.01 -28.77 3.51
N GLY A 112 -11.57 -27.80 4.24
CA GLY A 112 -13.00 -27.46 4.24
C GLY A 112 -13.50 -26.77 2.98
N GLY A 113 -12.64 -26.59 1.96
CA GLY A 113 -13.01 -26.03 0.66
C GLY A 113 -12.69 -24.54 0.48
N MET A 114 -12.05 -23.87 1.45
CA MET A 114 -11.66 -22.46 1.35
C MET A 114 -10.41 -22.26 0.50
N LYS A 115 -10.57 -22.54 -0.80
CA LYS A 115 -9.53 -22.51 -1.83
C LYS A 115 -10.15 -22.20 -3.18
N VAL A 116 -9.46 -21.41 -4.01
CA VAL A 116 -9.92 -21.06 -5.36
C VAL A 116 -8.79 -21.16 -6.38
N ARG A 117 -9.12 -21.72 -7.54
CA ARG A 117 -8.30 -21.65 -8.75
C ARG A 117 -8.85 -20.54 -9.64
N ILE A 118 -7.98 -19.64 -10.08
CA ILE A 118 -8.28 -18.58 -11.02
C ILE A 118 -7.54 -18.91 -12.32
N ASP A 119 -8.28 -19.20 -13.38
CA ASP A 119 -7.72 -19.41 -14.72
C ASP A 119 -7.80 -18.09 -15.49
N VAL A 120 -6.64 -17.49 -15.74
CA VAL A 120 -6.51 -16.22 -16.47
C VAL A 120 -6.22 -16.51 -17.93
N GLU A 121 -7.05 -15.99 -18.82
CA GLU A 121 -6.82 -16.03 -20.27
C GLU A 121 -6.09 -14.77 -20.74
N GLU A 122 -5.31 -14.88 -21.80
CA GLU A 122 -4.75 -13.70 -22.47
C GLU A 122 -5.89 -12.80 -22.96
N ALA A 123 -5.81 -11.50 -22.66
CA ALA A 123 -6.70 -10.53 -23.26
C ALA A 123 -6.41 -10.49 -24.76
N THR A 124 -7.25 -11.16 -25.55
CA THR A 124 -7.15 -11.06 -27.00
C THR A 124 -7.54 -9.63 -27.39
N PRO A 125 -6.67 -8.87 -28.10
CA PRO A 125 -7.10 -7.64 -28.72
C PRO A 125 -8.25 -8.03 -29.64
N SER A 126 -9.46 -7.56 -29.32
CA SER A 126 -10.65 -7.87 -30.11
C SER A 126 -10.40 -7.41 -31.54
N GLY A 127 -10.10 -8.37 -32.41
CA GLY A 127 -9.89 -8.14 -33.83
C GLY A 127 -11.23 -7.88 -34.52
N SER A 128 -11.29 -6.74 -35.20
CA SER A 128 -11.82 -6.62 -36.56
C SER A 128 -13.23 -7.17 -36.85
N THR A 129 -14.22 -6.28 -36.90
CA THR A 129 -15.28 -6.23 -37.92
C THR A 129 -15.94 -4.85 -37.82
N SER A 130 -16.12 -4.02 -38.84
CA SER A 130 -16.23 -4.19 -40.29
C SER A 130 -15.68 -2.93 -40.99
N ALA A 131 -15.23 -3.08 -42.23
CA ALA A 131 -14.60 -2.04 -43.04
C ALA A 131 -15.48 -0.77 -43.18
N PRO A 132 -14.97 0.44 -42.90
CA PRO A 132 -15.61 1.66 -43.35
C PRO A 132 -15.25 1.94 -44.82
N SER A 133 -16.28 2.27 -45.61
CA SER A 133 -16.25 2.65 -47.02
C SER A 133 -15.15 3.67 -47.38
N PRO A 134 -14.65 3.69 -48.63
CA PRO A 134 -13.46 4.45 -49.02
C PRO A 134 -13.83 5.91 -49.28
N MET A 135 -14.03 6.71 -48.23
CA MET A 135 -14.26 8.15 -48.41
C MET A 135 -13.86 9.01 -47.21
N ALA A 136 -12.66 8.82 -46.63
CA ALA A 136 -12.12 9.79 -45.67
C ALA A 136 -10.59 9.77 -45.51
N THR A 137 -9.84 9.48 -46.58
CA THR A 137 -8.37 9.30 -46.54
C THR A 137 -7.56 10.61 -46.50
N ARG A 138 -8.08 11.76 -46.02
CA ARG A 138 -7.36 13.04 -46.17
C ARG A 138 -7.08 13.88 -44.92
N ALA A 139 -7.43 13.41 -43.72
CA ALA A 139 -7.21 14.19 -42.49
C ALA A 139 -6.19 13.60 -41.50
N LEU A 140 -5.52 12.48 -41.80
CA LEU A 140 -4.78 11.68 -40.81
C LEU A 140 -3.25 11.80 -40.84
N LEU A 141 -2.64 12.75 -41.57
CA LEU A 141 -1.18 12.79 -41.72
C LEU A 141 -0.38 13.71 -40.80
N ALA A 142 -1.02 14.43 -39.88
CA ALA A 142 -0.32 15.39 -39.02
C ALA A 142 -0.11 14.92 -37.55
N ILE A 143 -0.62 13.75 -37.15
CA ILE A 143 -0.66 13.33 -35.73
C ILE A 143 0.16 12.05 -35.46
N ALA A 144 0.73 11.41 -36.48
CA ALA A 144 1.33 10.07 -36.36
C ALA A 144 2.79 10.00 -35.88
N VAL A 145 3.45 11.12 -35.51
CA VAL A 145 4.91 11.13 -35.24
C VAL A 145 5.31 11.32 -33.77
N THR A 146 4.41 11.63 -32.82
CA THR A 146 4.86 12.04 -31.47
C THR A 146 4.65 11.08 -30.29
N LEU A 147 4.11 9.87 -30.44
CA LEU A 147 3.87 8.99 -29.27
C LEU A 147 4.38 7.55 -29.44
N ALA A 148 5.63 7.42 -29.87
CA ALA A 148 6.39 6.17 -29.81
C ALA A 148 7.27 6.11 -28.55
N VAL A 149 6.69 6.22 -27.34
CA VAL A 149 7.38 5.88 -26.08
C VAL A 149 6.33 5.49 -25.05
N LEU A 150 6.32 4.25 -24.56
CA LEU A 150 5.95 3.94 -23.16
C LEU A 150 6.35 2.50 -22.84
N GLY A 151 7.60 2.34 -22.43
CA GLY A 151 8.02 1.17 -21.67
C GLY A 151 7.29 1.15 -20.32
N THR A 152 7.09 -0.04 -19.77
CA THR A 152 6.57 -0.22 -18.40
C THR A 152 7.54 0.40 -17.40
N ALA A 153 7.29 1.65 -17.03
CA ALA A 153 8.02 2.31 -15.95
C ALA A 153 7.52 1.73 -14.62
N LEU A 154 8.41 1.11 -13.85
CA LEU A 154 8.16 0.83 -12.44
C LEU A 154 7.95 2.17 -11.74
N GLY A 155 6.74 2.46 -11.27
CA GLY A 155 6.48 3.66 -10.47
C GLY A 155 7.21 3.61 -9.13
N ALA A 156 7.53 4.78 -8.59
CA ALA A 156 8.20 4.91 -7.30
C ALA A 156 7.24 4.62 -6.13
N SER A 157 7.76 4.10 -5.03
CA SER A 157 7.01 3.85 -3.80
C SER A 157 7.44 4.82 -2.71
N TYR A 158 6.49 5.55 -2.13
CA TYR A 158 6.75 6.57 -1.11
C TYR A 158 6.10 6.18 0.22
N THR A 159 6.92 5.91 1.24
CA THR A 159 6.41 5.77 2.60
C THR A 159 6.03 7.15 3.13
N VAL A 160 4.76 7.34 3.48
CA VAL A 160 4.22 8.64 3.89
C VAL A 160 4.86 9.10 5.21
N GLY A 161 5.48 10.28 5.18
CA GLY A 161 6.23 10.87 6.29
C GLY A 161 7.72 10.49 6.34
N ALA A 162 8.15 9.41 5.68
CA ALA A 162 9.54 8.98 5.70
C ALA A 162 10.48 9.96 4.95
N PRO A 163 11.78 10.03 5.29
CA PRO A 163 12.48 9.26 6.32
C PRO A 163 12.43 9.90 7.73
N ARG A 164 11.85 11.10 7.87
CA ARG A 164 11.91 11.89 9.13
C ARG A 164 10.62 11.84 9.95
N GLY A 165 9.67 11.00 9.57
CA GLY A 165 8.36 10.88 10.21
C GLY A 165 7.62 9.63 9.74
N SER A 166 6.34 9.54 10.10
CA SER A 166 5.46 8.43 9.73
C SER A 166 4.03 8.91 9.50
N TRP A 167 3.06 7.99 9.42
CA TRP A 167 1.64 8.38 9.45
C TRP A 167 1.21 8.58 10.91
N ASP A 168 1.35 9.81 11.41
CA ASP A 168 1.14 10.25 12.79
C ASP A 168 0.78 11.74 12.87
N THR A 169 0.48 12.25 14.08
CA THR A 169 0.10 13.67 14.30
C THR A 169 1.30 14.61 14.47
N GLN A 170 2.54 14.12 14.38
CA GLN A 170 3.76 14.90 14.63
C GLN A 170 4.49 15.26 13.34
N THR A 171 4.23 14.52 12.27
CA THR A 171 4.88 14.64 10.98
C THR A 171 4.39 15.88 10.22
N ASN A 172 5.32 16.69 9.71
CA ASN A 172 5.01 17.81 8.83
C ASN A 172 4.82 17.33 7.37
N TYR A 173 3.59 17.02 7.00
CA TYR A 173 3.27 16.52 5.65
C TYR A 173 3.47 17.55 4.53
N VAL A 174 3.34 18.84 4.82
CA VAL A 174 3.61 19.91 3.83
C VAL A 174 5.10 19.94 3.48
N GLN A 175 5.97 19.84 4.48
CA GLN A 175 7.41 19.75 4.26
C GLN A 175 7.81 18.42 3.62
N TRP A 176 7.14 17.32 3.97
CA TRP A 176 7.40 16.01 3.37
C TRP A 176 7.08 16.02 1.87
N THR A 177 5.90 16.53 1.48
CA THR A 177 5.49 16.59 0.08
C THR A 177 6.28 17.60 -0.75
N SER A 178 6.74 18.71 -0.18
CA SER A 178 7.48 19.73 -0.94
C SER A 178 8.83 19.25 -1.51
N ASN A 179 9.36 18.14 -0.99
CA ASN A 179 10.60 17.53 -1.46
C ASN A 179 10.37 16.36 -2.42
N LEU A 180 9.13 16.07 -2.78
CA LEU A 180 8.75 14.90 -3.58
C LEU A 180 8.01 15.31 -4.85
N LYS A 181 8.16 14.51 -5.89
CA LYS A 181 7.39 14.61 -7.13
C LYS A 181 6.70 13.29 -7.37
N PHE A 182 5.39 13.27 -7.22
CA PHE A 182 4.58 12.09 -7.47
C PHE A 182 4.14 12.08 -8.92
N ARG A 183 4.16 10.90 -9.54
CA ARG A 183 3.76 10.68 -10.93
C ARG A 183 2.70 9.59 -11.02
N ALA A 184 1.90 9.65 -12.07
CA ALA A 184 1.02 8.54 -12.41
C ALA A 184 1.85 7.25 -12.56
N GLY A 185 1.42 6.19 -11.88
CA GLY A 185 2.14 4.92 -11.74
C GLY A 185 2.85 4.72 -10.40
N ASP A 186 3.12 5.79 -9.65
CA ASP A 186 3.71 5.71 -8.30
C ASP A 186 2.73 5.12 -7.28
N GLN A 187 3.20 4.86 -6.05
CA GLN A 187 2.36 4.41 -4.95
C GLN A 187 2.76 5.06 -3.62
N LEU A 188 1.78 5.20 -2.73
CA LEU A 188 1.97 5.64 -1.35
C LEU A 188 1.88 4.44 -0.41
N LEU A 189 2.75 4.39 0.59
CA LEU A 189 2.72 3.41 1.66
C LEU A 189 2.48 4.12 3.01
N PHE A 190 1.30 3.94 3.58
CA PHE A 190 0.94 4.44 4.89
C PHE A 190 1.24 3.39 5.96
N ARG A 191 2.12 3.71 6.92
CA ARG A 191 2.46 2.81 8.03
C ARG A 191 2.08 3.44 9.36
N TYR A 192 1.27 2.75 10.15
CA TYR A 192 0.73 3.25 11.42
C TYR A 192 0.21 2.13 12.31
N SER A 193 0.02 2.44 13.60
CA SER A 193 -0.71 1.54 14.52
C SER A 193 -2.21 1.60 14.22
N ARG A 194 -2.79 0.50 13.74
CA ARG A 194 -4.25 0.36 13.49
C ARG A 194 -5.14 0.60 14.73
N ALA A 195 -4.57 0.51 15.93
CA ALA A 195 -5.30 0.82 17.16
C ALA A 195 -5.46 2.33 17.38
N ALA A 196 -4.59 3.14 16.76
CA ALA A 196 -4.53 4.58 16.97
C ALA A 196 -5.00 5.38 15.75
N HIS A 197 -4.84 4.84 14.53
CA HIS A 197 -4.97 5.62 13.30
C HIS A 197 -5.67 4.83 12.19
N ASN A 198 -6.16 5.56 11.19
CA ASN A 198 -6.59 5.05 9.90
C ASN A 198 -6.16 6.03 8.79
N VAL A 199 -6.44 5.68 7.53
CA VAL A 199 -6.28 6.58 6.38
C VAL A 199 -7.63 6.65 5.67
N VAL A 200 -8.09 7.85 5.38
CA VAL A 200 -9.33 8.09 4.66
C VAL A 200 -9.01 9.00 3.49
N GLU A 201 -9.28 8.53 2.27
CA GLU A 201 -9.25 9.39 1.10
C GLU A 201 -10.57 10.15 1.02
N VAL A 202 -10.47 11.46 0.84
CA VAL A 202 -11.62 12.37 0.93
C VAL A 202 -11.60 13.41 -0.19
N SER A 203 -12.72 14.11 -0.37
CA SER A 203 -12.77 15.28 -1.26
C SER A 203 -11.89 16.42 -0.72
N LYS A 204 -11.57 17.40 -1.57
CA LYS A 204 -10.87 18.62 -1.09
C LYS A 204 -11.66 19.33 0.02
N ALA A 205 -12.98 19.42 -0.11
CA ALA A 205 -13.83 20.10 0.87
C ALA A 205 -13.79 19.38 2.22
N ASP A 206 -13.90 18.05 2.21
CA ASP A 206 -13.80 17.22 3.42
C ASP A 206 -12.40 17.24 4.02
N TYR A 207 -11.35 17.28 3.20
CA TYR A 207 -9.98 17.47 3.65
C TYR A 207 -9.84 18.78 4.42
N ASP A 208 -10.29 19.91 3.83
CA ASP A 208 -10.22 21.23 4.45
C ASP A 208 -11.02 21.30 5.76
N ALA A 209 -12.17 20.63 5.80
CA ALA A 209 -13.04 20.54 6.99
C ALA A 209 -12.67 19.43 7.99
N CYS A 210 -11.64 18.63 7.71
CA CYS A 210 -11.29 17.44 8.50
C CYS A 210 -12.46 16.46 8.72
N SER A 211 -13.31 16.32 7.70
CA SER A 211 -14.49 15.45 7.71
C SER A 211 -14.15 14.09 7.10
N ALA A 212 -14.37 13.02 7.88
CA ALA A 212 -14.33 11.64 7.39
C ALA A 212 -15.73 11.08 7.07
N SER A 213 -16.75 11.95 6.98
CA SER A 213 -18.16 11.55 6.89
C SER A 213 -18.54 10.96 5.53
N SER A 214 -17.87 11.39 4.46
CA SER A 214 -18.11 10.98 3.08
C SER A 214 -16.81 10.50 2.43
N PRO A 215 -16.28 9.34 2.86
CA PRO A 215 -15.00 8.84 2.35
C PRO A 215 -15.11 8.43 0.88
N ILE A 216 -14.11 8.81 0.08
CA ILE A 216 -13.88 8.24 -1.26
C ILE A 216 -13.36 6.80 -1.10
N ALA A 217 -12.40 6.64 -0.19
CA ALA A 217 -11.86 5.34 0.20
C ALA A 217 -11.44 5.37 1.68
N SER A 218 -11.34 4.21 2.32
CA SER A 218 -10.90 4.09 3.70
C SER A 218 -9.99 2.88 3.86
N PHE A 219 -8.88 3.07 4.56
CA PHE A 219 -7.82 2.10 4.77
C PHE A 219 -7.52 2.01 6.28
N GLN A 220 -7.40 0.78 6.79
CA GLN A 220 -7.33 0.49 8.23
C GLN A 220 -6.41 -0.72 8.50
N THR A 221 -5.43 -0.97 7.63
CA THR A 221 -4.51 -2.11 7.80
C THR A 221 -3.31 -1.74 8.65
N GLY A 222 -2.89 -0.47 8.63
CA GLY A 222 -1.67 0.00 9.30
C GLY A 222 -0.41 -0.17 8.45
N ASN A 223 -0.53 -0.72 7.24
CA ASN A 223 0.51 -0.80 6.20
C ASN A 223 -0.15 -0.69 4.82
N ASP A 224 -0.96 0.35 4.62
CA ASP A 224 -1.83 0.50 3.46
C ASP A 224 -1.05 1.03 2.24
N ILE A 225 -1.18 0.35 1.11
CA ILE A 225 -0.58 0.77 -0.17
C ILE A 225 -1.68 1.39 -1.03
N VAL A 226 -1.46 2.62 -1.49
CA VAL A 226 -2.39 3.37 -2.34
C VAL A 226 -1.71 3.72 -3.67
N PRO A 227 -2.11 3.10 -4.79
CA PRO A 227 -1.54 3.42 -6.10
C PRO A 227 -2.00 4.80 -6.57
N LEU A 228 -1.11 5.56 -7.19
CA LEU A 228 -1.34 6.85 -7.83
C LEU A 228 -1.57 6.63 -9.32
N ALA A 229 -2.75 6.16 -9.70
CA ALA A 229 -3.02 5.71 -11.06
C ALA A 229 -3.12 6.84 -12.11
N ALA A 230 -3.43 8.07 -11.68
CA ALA A 230 -3.66 9.19 -12.58
C ALA A 230 -3.16 10.49 -11.97
N ALA A 231 -2.87 11.46 -12.84
CA ALA A 231 -2.54 12.81 -12.44
C ALA A 231 -3.73 13.50 -11.74
N GLY A 232 -3.42 14.47 -10.88
CA GLY A 232 -4.41 15.22 -10.11
C GLY A 232 -4.09 15.27 -8.62
N SER A 233 -4.89 16.04 -7.88
CA SER A 233 -4.75 16.18 -6.43
C SER A 233 -5.58 15.14 -5.70
N ARG A 234 -4.95 14.40 -4.80
CA ARG A 234 -5.60 13.44 -3.88
C ARG A 234 -5.41 13.89 -2.44
N TYR A 235 -6.40 13.62 -1.60
CA TYR A 235 -6.43 14.13 -0.23
C TYR A 235 -6.68 12.99 0.75
N PHE A 236 -5.80 12.85 1.72
CA PHE A 236 -5.86 11.80 2.73
C PHE A 236 -5.85 12.41 4.13
N ILE A 237 -6.68 11.88 5.01
CA ILE A 237 -6.78 12.30 6.42
C ILE A 237 -6.76 11.08 7.33
N CYS A 238 -6.40 11.26 8.59
CA CYS A 238 -6.79 10.34 9.64
C CYS A 238 -8.19 10.72 10.14
N GLY A 239 -9.13 9.79 10.04
CA GLY A 239 -10.53 9.99 10.44
C GLY A 239 -10.79 9.80 11.94
N VAL A 240 -9.75 9.53 12.75
CA VAL A 240 -9.89 9.47 14.21
C VAL A 240 -10.15 10.89 14.74
N PRO A 241 -11.16 11.11 15.61
CA PRO A 241 -11.53 12.44 16.09
C PRO A 241 -10.33 13.25 16.61
N GLY A 242 -10.18 14.47 16.11
CA GLY A 242 -9.10 15.40 16.47
C GLY A 242 -7.74 15.15 15.80
N HIS A 243 -7.50 14.00 15.16
CA HIS A 243 -6.19 13.71 14.55
C HIS A 243 -5.95 14.53 13.28
N CYS A 244 -6.96 14.64 12.41
CA CYS A 244 -6.86 15.47 11.21
C CYS A 244 -6.63 16.96 11.57
N ASP A 245 -7.36 17.47 12.57
CA ASP A 245 -7.22 18.86 13.05
C ASP A 245 -5.84 19.09 13.69
N ALA A 246 -5.27 18.06 14.33
CA ALA A 246 -3.89 18.06 14.82
C ALA A 246 -2.82 17.97 13.70
N GLY A 247 -3.23 17.95 12.43
CA GLY A 247 -2.33 17.98 11.27
C GLY A 247 -2.10 16.64 10.59
N MET A 248 -2.78 15.56 11.01
CA MET A 248 -2.65 14.23 10.40
C MET A 248 -3.45 14.11 9.09
N LYS A 249 -3.01 14.89 8.10
CA LYS A 249 -3.62 15.04 6.78
C LYS A 249 -2.56 15.35 5.73
N VAL A 250 -2.67 14.77 4.55
CA VAL A 250 -1.74 14.99 3.43
C VAL A 250 -2.46 15.18 2.10
N ARG A 251 -2.04 16.18 1.34
CA ARG A 251 -2.41 16.38 -0.06
C ARG A 251 -1.29 15.83 -0.94
N ILE A 252 -1.64 15.08 -1.96
CA ILE A 252 -0.71 14.48 -2.91
C ILE A 252 -1.06 15.02 -4.29
N ASP A 253 -0.16 15.81 -4.87
CA ASP A 253 -0.30 16.30 -6.24
C ASP A 253 0.47 15.38 -7.18
N VAL A 254 -0.27 14.67 -8.03
CA VAL A 254 0.26 13.69 -8.97
C VAL A 254 0.42 14.34 -10.35
N GLU A 255 1.64 14.32 -10.89
CA GLU A 255 1.93 14.74 -12.26
C GLU A 255 1.63 13.62 -13.26
N GLU A 256 1.38 13.99 -14.52
CA GLU A 256 1.30 13.01 -15.61
C GLU A 256 2.60 12.19 -15.71
N ALA A 257 2.46 10.93 -16.10
CA ALA A 257 3.61 10.08 -16.40
C ALA A 257 4.36 10.68 -17.58
N THR A 258 5.62 11.09 -17.38
CA THR A 258 6.46 11.56 -18.49
C THR A 258 6.95 10.34 -19.26
N PRO A 259 6.68 10.24 -20.58
CA PRO A 259 7.24 9.15 -21.38
C PRO A 259 8.77 9.25 -21.38
N GLY A 260 9.45 8.32 -20.71
CA GLY A 260 10.91 8.14 -20.80
C GLY A 260 11.76 8.46 -19.57
N GLY A 261 11.18 8.82 -18.41
CA GLY A 261 11.96 9.05 -17.19
C GLY A 261 11.99 7.84 -16.27
N ALA A 262 13.00 6.98 -16.36
CA ALA A 262 13.23 5.96 -15.34
C ALA A 262 13.47 6.62 -13.98
N PRO A 263 12.80 6.21 -12.87
CA PRO A 263 13.14 6.69 -11.56
C PRO A 263 14.54 6.19 -11.20
N SER A 264 15.42 7.11 -10.81
CA SER A 264 16.71 6.74 -10.23
C SER A 264 16.46 6.04 -8.89
N PRO A 265 16.94 4.80 -8.67
CA PRO A 265 16.96 4.23 -7.34
C PRO A 265 17.88 5.10 -6.48
N MET A 266 17.34 5.68 -5.42
CA MET A 266 18.16 6.23 -4.36
C MET A 266 18.81 5.03 -3.65
N SER A 267 20.01 4.66 -4.10
CA SER A 267 20.87 3.72 -3.38
C SER A 267 21.05 4.21 -1.94
N PRO A 268 20.93 3.35 -0.92
CA PRO A 268 21.40 3.71 0.40
C PRO A 268 22.90 3.93 0.28
N ARG A 269 23.35 5.17 0.50
CA ARG A 269 24.77 5.46 0.59
C ARG A 269 25.33 4.65 1.76
N ALA A 270 26.17 3.67 1.45
CA ALA A 270 27.00 3.00 2.43
C ALA A 270 27.69 4.08 3.27
N GLY A 271 27.41 4.07 4.57
CA GLY A 271 28.08 4.92 5.53
C GLY A 271 29.57 4.67 5.43
N SER A 272 30.29 5.74 5.12
CA SER A 272 31.75 5.77 5.13
C SER A 272 32.22 5.28 6.49
N ALA A 273 33.14 4.32 6.46
CA ALA A 273 33.78 3.74 7.64
C ALA A 273 34.21 4.82 8.64
N ALA A 274 33.96 4.53 9.92
CA ALA A 274 34.50 5.28 11.03
C ALA A 274 36.02 5.38 10.90
N PRO A 275 36.65 6.56 11.08
CA PRO A 275 38.09 6.63 11.23
C PRO A 275 38.47 6.00 12.58
N ALA A 276 39.39 5.04 12.52
CA ALA A 276 40.03 4.44 13.68
C ALA A 276 40.77 5.53 14.48
N VAL A 277 40.41 5.67 15.76
CA VAL A 277 41.20 6.45 16.72
C VAL A 277 42.38 5.58 17.15
N ALA A 278 43.58 5.95 16.69
CA ALA A 278 44.84 5.41 17.20
C ALA A 278 45.11 5.88 18.64
N PRO A 279 45.86 5.12 19.45
CA PRO A 279 46.02 5.38 20.88
C PRO A 279 46.94 6.59 21.13
N MET A 280 46.55 7.44 22.07
CA MET A 280 47.38 8.55 22.57
C MET A 280 48.45 8.02 23.54
N PRO A 281 49.71 8.48 23.45
CA PRO A 281 50.78 8.04 24.35
C PRO A 281 50.76 8.81 25.69
N SER A 282 51.09 8.10 26.76
CA SER A 282 51.43 8.65 28.07
C SER A 282 52.65 9.57 27.99
N ALA A 283 52.55 10.76 28.58
CA ALA A 283 53.70 11.48 29.10
C ALA A 283 53.32 12.25 30.37
N GLU A 284 54.24 12.13 31.32
CA GLU A 284 54.23 12.52 32.73
C GLU A 284 54.68 13.97 32.94
N ILE A 285 54.44 14.48 34.16
CA ILE A 285 55.26 15.40 35.01
C ILE A 285 54.49 16.64 35.53
N THR A 286 53.84 16.54 36.71
CA THR A 286 54.23 17.03 38.08
C THR A 286 53.56 18.37 38.50
N PRO A 287 53.68 18.89 39.76
CA PRO A 287 52.53 18.93 40.67
C PRO A 287 52.22 20.37 41.17
N SER A 288 51.07 20.57 41.83
CA SER A 288 50.93 21.67 42.78
C SER A 288 50.00 21.29 43.92
N THR A 289 50.62 21.33 45.10
CA THR A 289 50.10 20.99 46.42
C THR A 289 49.32 22.17 47.00
N SER A 290 48.11 21.94 47.49
CA SER A 290 47.58 22.64 48.69
C SER A 290 46.47 21.77 49.29
N GLY A 291 46.75 21.14 50.43
CA GLY A 291 45.78 20.33 51.14
C GLY A 291 44.78 21.17 51.94
N GLN A 292 43.70 20.53 52.39
CA GLN A 292 43.28 20.51 53.79
C GLN A 292 42.27 19.35 54.04
N ALA A 293 42.14 19.01 55.32
CA ALA A 293 41.77 17.73 55.91
C ALA A 293 40.26 17.32 55.87
N MET A 294 40.05 16.02 56.09
CA MET A 294 38.79 15.32 56.43
C MET A 294 38.26 15.74 57.83
N PRO A 295 36.98 15.50 58.18
CA PRO A 295 36.54 14.16 58.63
C PRO A 295 35.13 13.73 58.16
N PRO A 296 34.72 12.46 58.38
CA PRO A 296 33.45 11.90 57.90
C PRO A 296 32.33 12.04 58.95
N SER A 297 31.07 11.87 58.52
CA SER A 297 29.95 11.62 59.45
C SER A 297 29.02 10.55 58.89
N SER A 298 28.91 9.48 59.68
CA SER A 298 28.03 8.31 59.56
C SER A 298 26.58 8.64 59.94
N SER A 299 25.62 7.84 59.45
CA SER A 299 24.42 7.29 60.13
C SER A 299 23.45 6.77 59.04
N ALA A 300 23.30 5.47 58.77
CA ALA A 300 22.59 4.43 59.54
C ALA A 300 21.04 4.46 59.40
N VAL A 301 20.53 3.43 58.70
CA VAL A 301 19.34 2.58 58.91
C VAL A 301 17.94 3.20 59.21
N SER A 302 16.91 2.73 58.49
CA SER A 302 15.95 1.75 59.06
C SER A 302 14.86 1.34 58.05
N ALA A 303 14.54 0.06 58.07
CA ALA A 303 13.33 -0.53 57.51
C ALA A 303 12.07 -0.13 58.30
N GLY A 304 10.90 -0.24 57.68
CA GLY A 304 9.59 -0.09 58.31
C GLY A 304 8.49 -0.77 57.51
N VAL A 305 7.89 -1.79 58.12
CA VAL A 305 6.74 -2.59 57.67
C VAL A 305 5.43 -2.09 58.28
N GLY A 306 4.30 -2.39 57.61
CA GLY A 306 2.93 -2.35 58.16
C GLY A 306 2.10 -1.12 57.72
N SER A 307 0.78 -1.17 57.54
CA SER A 307 -0.22 -2.24 57.66
C SER A 307 -1.58 -1.70 57.16
N LEU A 308 -2.48 -2.61 56.75
CA LEU A 308 -3.96 -2.59 56.84
C LEU A 308 -4.77 -1.35 56.39
N GLY A 309 -5.63 -1.55 55.39
CA GLY A 309 -6.78 -0.70 55.10
C GLY A 309 -7.90 -1.48 54.42
N LEU A 310 -8.88 -1.95 55.21
CA LEU A 310 -10.14 -2.55 54.79
C LEU A 310 -11.01 -1.54 54.03
N CYS A 311 -11.64 -1.95 52.92
CA CYS A 311 -12.84 -1.30 52.39
C CYS A 311 -13.86 -2.36 51.97
N PHE A 312 -15.01 -2.32 52.63
CA PHE A 312 -16.23 -3.06 52.35
C PHE A 312 -16.87 -2.56 51.04
N GLY A 313 -17.48 -3.45 50.26
CA GLY A 313 -18.16 -3.06 49.02
C GLY A 313 -19.05 -4.15 48.41
N VAL A 314 -20.24 -4.31 49.00
CA VAL A 314 -21.53 -4.66 48.36
C VAL A 314 -21.68 -6.05 47.70
N VAL A 315 -22.38 -6.94 48.40
CA VAL A 315 -23.05 -8.13 47.83
C VAL A 315 -24.52 -7.81 47.56
N ALA A 316 -24.97 -8.36 46.45
CA ALA A 316 -26.27 -8.28 45.80
C ALA A 316 -27.51 -8.42 46.70
N LEU A 317 -28.58 -7.73 46.30
CA LEU A 317 -29.95 -8.10 46.63
C LEU A 317 -30.75 -8.24 45.32
N MET A 318 -31.20 -9.47 45.06
CA MET A 318 -32.26 -9.83 44.13
C MET A 318 -33.40 -10.39 44.98
N ALA A 319 -34.63 -9.89 44.82
CA ALA A 319 -35.87 -10.67 44.69
C ALA A 319 -37.14 -9.84 44.96
N LEU A 320 -38.03 -9.86 43.96
CA LEU A 320 -39.49 -10.03 44.03
C LEU A 320 -40.31 -8.93 44.73
N TYR A 321 -40.94 -8.06 43.93
CA TYR A 321 -42.38 -8.10 43.57
C TYR A 321 -42.63 -7.14 42.41
#